data_AF-A0A0J8DTC1-F1
#
_entry.id   AF-A0A0J8DTC1-F1
#
_cell.length_a   1.000
_cell.length_b   1.000
_cell.length_c   1.000
_cell.angle_alpha   90.00
_cell.angle_beta   90.00
_cell.angle_gamma   90.00
#
_symmetry.space_group_name_H-M   'P 1'
#
loop_
_entity.id
_entity.type
_entity.pdbx_description
1 polymer ?
#
loop_
_entity_poly.entity_id
_entity_poly.type
_entity_poly.pdbx_seq_one_letter_code
_entity_poly.pdbx_strand_id
1 'polypeptide(L)'
;PGSQSAAAMAFKFICESCSKNLASGPIDQLINVGYLSADMVFLLIIFVQVYCSMSSLDMDDQNEIIEGVCAVVCSRPVNSIPEHLRQLINPVLQSLAAQLNQARTGGGQFDLGLLSANLDRLAHLFKSIHLDSCPELIAMVSEMWPLLRELLIAFVQDEKIMEKVCRLIKFTLRATRTDFPVLKELLLLMTQLLPAAPWSCFIYTCSITVDEFS
;
A
#
# COMPACT_ATOMS: atom_id res chain seq x y z
N PRO A 1 -25.08 -0.71 8.90
CA PRO A 1 -24.23 0.31 8.25
C PRO A 1 -23.66 1.35 9.22
N GLY A 2 -24.48 2.11 9.96
CA GLY A 2 -24.00 3.24 10.78
C GLY A 2 -23.02 2.89 11.92
N SER A 3 -23.14 1.70 12.52
CA SER A 3 -22.25 1.28 13.62
C SER A 3 -20.85 0.87 13.16
N GLN A 4 -20.69 0.38 11.93
CA GLN A 4 -19.39 -0.06 11.40
C GLN A 4 -18.55 1.16 10.99
N SER A 5 -19.16 2.11 10.29
CA SER A 5 -18.47 3.33 9.88
C SER A 5 -18.05 4.21 11.06
N ALA A 6 -18.92 4.34 12.08
CA ALA A 6 -18.54 4.99 13.33
C ALA A 6 -17.36 4.29 14.03
N ALA A 7 -17.29 2.95 13.97
CA ALA A 7 -16.19 2.20 14.55
C ALA A 7 -14.88 2.37 13.77
N ALA A 8 -14.92 2.37 12.44
CA ALA A 8 -13.74 2.60 11.59
C ALA A 8 -13.16 4.01 11.81
N MET A 9 -14.02 5.03 11.83
CA MET A 9 -13.62 6.41 12.11
C MET A 9 -13.06 6.58 13.54
N ALA A 10 -13.73 5.99 14.55
CA ALA A 10 -13.23 6.03 15.93
C ALA A 10 -11.88 5.31 16.07
N PHE A 11 -11.71 4.17 15.39
CA PHE A 11 -10.46 3.43 15.36
C PHE A 11 -9.33 4.27 14.78
N LYS A 12 -9.54 4.90 13.61
CA LYS A 12 -8.56 5.83 13.03
C LYS A 12 -8.20 6.94 14.00
N PHE A 13 -9.20 7.61 14.58
CA PHE A 13 -8.97 8.73 15.50
C PHE A 13 -8.11 8.33 16.70
N ILE A 14 -8.37 7.16 17.28
CA ILE A 14 -7.55 6.59 18.36
C ILE A 14 -6.13 6.32 17.87
N CYS A 15 -5.98 5.71 16.70
CA CYS A 15 -4.68 5.38 16.15
C CYS A 15 -3.84 6.62 15.87
N GLU A 16 -4.41 7.66 15.26
CA GLU A 16 -3.71 8.91 14.96
C GLU A 16 -3.36 9.68 16.24
N SER A 17 -4.31 9.80 17.17
CA SER A 17 -4.12 10.56 18.43
C SER A 17 -3.12 9.89 19.37
N CYS A 18 -3.09 8.56 19.38
CA CYS A 18 -2.26 7.77 20.30
C CYS A 18 -1.11 7.06 19.59
N SER A 19 -0.81 7.40 18.33
CA SER A 19 0.13 6.65 17.48
C SER A 19 1.48 6.42 18.14
N LYS A 20 2.05 7.45 18.77
CA LYS A 20 3.31 7.37 19.51
C LYS A 20 3.23 6.40 20.68
N ASN A 21 2.17 6.48 21.49
CA ASN A 21 1.98 5.60 22.65
C ASN A 21 1.67 4.15 22.25
N LEU A 22 0.96 3.96 21.14
CA LEU A 22 0.65 2.65 20.56
C LEU A 22 1.90 2.04 19.91
N ALA A 23 2.73 2.86 19.26
CA ALA A 23 4.00 2.45 18.70
C ALA A 23 5.06 2.18 19.78
N SER A 24 5.02 2.93 20.88
CA SER A 24 5.92 2.84 22.03
C SER A 24 5.33 2.04 23.20
N GLY A 25 4.38 1.12 22.96
CA GLY A 25 3.52 0.51 23.96
C GLY A 25 4.17 0.23 25.33
N PRO A 26 3.43 0.30 26.45
CA PRO A 26 3.96 0.27 27.83
C PRO A 26 4.50 -1.10 28.25
N ILE A 27 5.53 -1.60 27.56
CA ILE A 27 6.25 -2.82 27.90
C ILE A 27 7.73 -2.54 28.14
N ASP A 28 8.30 -1.44 27.67
CA ASP A 28 9.67 -1.07 28.07
C ASP A 28 9.77 -0.73 29.57
N GLN A 29 8.67 -0.31 30.22
CA GLN A 29 8.63 -0.12 31.69
C GLN A 29 8.24 -1.37 32.49
N LEU A 30 7.78 -2.44 31.83
CA LEU A 30 7.57 -3.77 32.43
C LEU A 30 8.76 -4.73 32.18
N ILE A 31 9.69 -4.37 31.29
CA ILE A 31 11.01 -5.00 31.12
C ILE A 31 11.95 -4.59 32.27
N ASN A 32 11.49 -4.76 33.50
CA ASN A 32 12.37 -4.89 34.66
C ASN A 32 12.23 -6.28 35.32
N VAL A 33 11.62 -7.23 34.58
CA VAL A 33 11.49 -8.63 34.98
C VAL A 33 11.96 -9.54 33.83
N GLY A 34 13.26 -9.45 33.51
CA GLY A 34 14.09 -10.62 33.23
C GLY A 34 13.74 -11.61 32.10
N TYR A 35 12.92 -11.26 31.09
CA TYR A 35 12.74 -12.11 29.91
C TYR A 35 12.82 -11.30 28.61
N LEU A 36 13.80 -11.64 27.76
CA LEU A 36 13.91 -11.15 26.39
C LEU A 36 12.74 -11.66 25.52
N SER A 37 12.23 -10.77 24.66
CA SER A 37 11.62 -11.03 23.34
C SER A 37 10.31 -11.84 23.22
N ALA A 38 9.16 -11.28 23.62
CA ALA A 38 7.86 -11.81 23.20
C ALA A 38 6.73 -10.78 22.93
N ASP A 39 6.74 -9.60 23.57
CA ASP A 39 5.53 -8.76 23.60
C ASP A 39 5.51 -7.50 22.70
N MET A 40 6.55 -7.24 21.91
CA MET A 40 6.53 -6.22 20.84
C MET A 40 5.66 -6.62 19.63
N VAL A 41 5.30 -7.92 19.55
CA VAL A 41 4.61 -8.60 18.45
C VAL A 41 3.08 -8.56 18.61
N PHE A 42 2.56 -8.45 19.83
CA PHE A 42 1.12 -8.63 20.10
C PHE A 42 0.25 -7.50 19.56
N LEU A 43 0.64 -6.24 19.76
CA LEU A 43 -0.13 -5.09 19.25
C LEU A 43 -0.14 -5.06 17.72
N LEU A 44 0.98 -5.43 17.10
CA LEU A 44 1.11 -5.55 15.65
C LEU A 44 0.19 -6.64 15.09
N ILE A 45 0.15 -7.82 15.72
CA ILE A 45 -0.76 -8.90 15.32
C ILE A 45 -2.20 -8.37 15.32
N ILE A 46 -2.60 -7.57 16.32
CA ILE A 46 -3.95 -7.00 16.37
C ILE A 46 -4.20 -6.06 15.18
N PHE A 47 -3.28 -5.15 14.87
CA PHE A 47 -3.44 -4.22 13.73
C PHE A 47 -3.47 -4.94 12.38
N VAL A 48 -2.59 -5.93 12.19
CA VAL A 48 -2.58 -6.77 10.99
C VAL A 48 -3.84 -7.65 10.93
N GLN A 49 -4.34 -8.17 12.04
CA GLN A 49 -5.57 -8.96 12.10
C GLN A 49 -6.81 -8.11 11.76
N VAL A 50 -6.88 -6.88 12.26
CA VAL A 50 -7.94 -5.91 11.90
C VAL A 50 -7.88 -5.60 10.41
N TYR A 51 -6.68 -5.35 9.89
CA TYR A 51 -6.45 -5.13 8.46
C TYR A 51 -6.80 -6.37 7.59
N CYS A 52 -6.54 -7.58 8.07
CA CYS A 52 -6.91 -8.81 7.36
C CYS A 52 -8.41 -9.10 7.40
N SER A 53 -9.12 -8.63 8.44
CA SER A 53 -10.56 -8.89 8.64
C SER A 53 -11.48 -7.84 7.98
N MET A 54 -10.92 -6.74 7.47
CA MET A 54 -11.70 -5.62 6.92
C MET A 54 -12.30 -5.86 5.54
N SER A 55 -12.06 -7.01 4.90
CA SER A 55 -12.56 -7.31 3.54
C SER A 55 -14.09 -7.31 3.41
N SER A 56 -14.81 -7.40 4.54
CA SER A 56 -16.28 -7.33 4.60
C SER A 56 -16.85 -5.91 4.75
N LEU A 57 -15.99 -4.91 4.98
CA LEU A 57 -16.37 -3.52 5.12
C LEU A 57 -16.41 -2.82 3.76
N ASP A 58 -17.10 -1.69 3.67
CA ASP A 58 -17.02 -0.85 2.47
C ASP A 58 -15.62 -0.20 2.32
N MET A 59 -15.33 0.33 1.14
CA MET A 59 -14.00 0.87 0.84
C MET A 59 -13.65 2.10 1.68
N ASP A 60 -14.64 2.89 2.11
CA ASP A 60 -14.39 4.08 2.92
C ASP A 60 -13.98 3.67 4.34
N ASP A 61 -14.70 2.73 4.95
CA ASP A 61 -14.37 2.17 6.25
C ASP A 61 -13.01 1.44 6.23
N GLN A 62 -12.69 0.73 5.15
CA GLN A 62 -11.37 0.13 4.97
C GLN A 62 -10.27 1.19 4.90
N ASN A 63 -10.49 2.30 4.19
CA ASN A 63 -9.54 3.39 4.07
C ASN A 63 -9.27 4.04 5.44
N GLU A 64 -10.30 4.28 6.25
CA GLU A 64 -10.13 4.81 7.62
C GLU A 64 -9.27 3.86 8.49
N ILE A 65 -9.50 2.55 8.39
CA ILE A 65 -8.68 1.54 9.09
C ILE A 65 -7.22 1.58 8.62
N ILE A 66 -6.99 1.67 7.31
CA ILE A 66 -5.64 1.75 6.73
C ILE A 66 -4.91 3.00 7.21
N GLU A 67 -5.56 4.16 7.20
CA GLU A 67 -4.98 5.42 7.71
C GLU A 67 -4.57 5.27 9.17
N GLY A 68 -5.44 4.69 10.02
CA GLY A 68 -5.12 4.42 11.42
C GLY A 68 -3.92 3.46 11.61
N VAL A 69 -3.94 2.32 10.92
CA VAL A 69 -2.85 1.32 11.00
C VAL A 69 -1.52 1.93 10.55
N CYS A 70 -1.50 2.63 9.42
CA CYS A 70 -0.31 3.29 8.90
C CYS A 70 0.24 4.35 9.86
N ALA A 71 -0.61 5.13 10.53
CA ALA A 71 -0.18 6.12 11.52
C ALA A 71 0.59 5.48 12.69
N VAL A 72 0.12 4.32 13.17
CA VAL A 72 0.81 3.55 14.23
C VAL A 72 2.12 2.96 13.72
N VAL A 73 2.11 2.33 12.54
CA VAL A 73 3.31 1.72 11.95
C VAL A 73 4.40 2.76 11.67
N CYS A 74 4.03 3.92 11.12
CA CYS A 74 4.99 5.00 10.84
C CYS A 74 5.54 5.67 12.10
N SER A 75 4.90 5.46 13.26
CA SER A 75 5.36 5.97 14.56
C SER A 75 6.34 5.03 15.28
N ARG A 76 6.63 3.84 14.71
CA ARG A 76 7.59 2.87 15.28
C ARG A 76 9.05 3.25 14.99
N PRO A 77 10.02 2.69 15.73
CA PRO A 77 11.44 2.87 15.43
C PRO A 77 11.78 2.37 14.03
N VAL A 78 12.60 3.14 13.29
CA VAL A 78 12.95 2.94 11.87
C VAL A 78 13.33 1.50 11.55
N ASN A 79 14.13 0.85 12.40
CA ASN A 79 14.62 -0.52 12.19
C ASN A 79 13.51 -1.58 12.12
N SER A 80 12.33 -1.31 12.69
CA SER A 80 11.23 -2.26 12.78
C SER A 80 10.17 -2.03 11.70
N ILE A 81 10.08 -0.82 11.15
CA ILE A 81 9.11 -0.42 10.13
C ILE A 81 9.08 -1.34 8.90
N PRO A 82 10.22 -1.80 8.34
CA PRO A 82 10.23 -2.55 7.07
C PRO A 82 9.40 -3.83 7.14
N GLU A 83 9.55 -4.59 8.23
CA GLU A 83 8.82 -5.84 8.43
C GLU A 83 7.31 -5.59 8.55
N HIS A 84 6.92 -4.52 9.25
CA HIS A 84 5.51 -4.13 9.39
C HIS A 84 4.88 -3.71 8.06
N LEU A 85 5.58 -2.90 7.28
CA LEU A 85 5.10 -2.50 5.95
C LEU A 85 4.94 -3.73 5.03
N ARG A 86 5.89 -4.67 5.07
CA ARG A 86 5.79 -5.94 4.31
C ARG A 86 4.55 -6.72 4.71
N GLN A 87 4.22 -6.81 6.00
CA GLN A 87 3.04 -7.53 6.47
C GLN A 87 1.72 -6.90 6.00
N LEU A 88 1.65 -5.58 5.81
CA LEU A 88 0.47 -4.89 5.27
C LEU A 88 0.35 -5.04 3.75
N ILE A 89 1.48 -4.94 3.05
CA ILE A 89 1.54 -4.85 1.59
C ILE A 89 1.53 -6.23 0.92
N ASN A 90 2.25 -7.22 1.47
CA ASN A 90 2.40 -8.55 0.86
C ASN A 90 1.08 -9.28 0.59
N PRO A 91 0.08 -9.29 1.51
CA PRO A 91 -1.20 -9.94 1.23
C PRO A 91 -1.91 -9.36 0.00
N VAL A 92 -1.80 -8.04 -0.20
CA VAL A 92 -2.39 -7.35 -1.36
C VAL A 92 -1.61 -7.70 -2.62
N LEU A 93 -0.28 -7.66 -2.58
CA LEU A 93 0.57 -8.05 -3.72
C LEU A 93 0.34 -9.50 -4.14
N GLN A 94 0.23 -10.43 -3.19
CA GLN A 94 -0.07 -11.84 -3.46
C GLN A 94 -1.43 -12.00 -4.13
N SER A 95 -2.44 -11.25 -3.69
CA SER A 95 -3.76 -11.25 -4.30
C SER A 95 -3.73 -10.68 -5.73
N LEU A 96 -3.03 -9.57 -5.96
CA LEU A 96 -2.84 -8.98 -7.29
C LEU A 96 -2.13 -9.94 -8.25
N ALA A 97 -1.06 -10.60 -7.79
CA ALA A 97 -0.33 -11.59 -8.58
C ALA A 97 -1.22 -12.80 -8.94
N ALA A 98 -2.04 -13.28 -8.00
CA ALA A 98 -2.99 -14.35 -8.27
C ALA A 98 -4.03 -13.94 -9.33
N GLN A 99 -4.58 -12.73 -9.24
CA GLN A 99 -5.54 -12.21 -10.23
C GLN A 99 -4.92 -12.06 -11.62
N LEU A 100 -3.69 -11.55 -11.70
CA LEU A 100 -2.96 -11.44 -12.96
C LEU A 100 -2.71 -12.82 -13.61
N ASN A 101 -2.32 -13.82 -12.81
CA ASN A 101 -2.13 -15.19 -13.31
C ASN A 101 -3.44 -15.82 -13.80
N GLN A 102 -4.55 -15.57 -13.10
CA GLN A 102 -5.88 -16.04 -13.52
C GLN A 102 -6.33 -15.37 -14.83
N ALA A 103 -6.10 -14.07 -14.99
CA ALA A 103 -6.40 -13.33 -16.21
C ALA A 103 -5.63 -13.89 -17.43
N ARG A 104 -4.38 -14.31 -17.24
CA ARG A 104 -3.52 -14.86 -18.31
C ARG A 104 -3.88 -16.28 -18.71
N THR A 105 -4.14 -17.14 -17.73
CA THR A 105 -4.34 -18.57 -17.95
C THR A 105 -5.75 -18.90 -18.43
N GLY A 106 -6.70 -17.97 -18.32
CA GLY A 106 -8.10 -18.13 -18.77
C GLY A 106 -8.86 -19.27 -18.08
N GLY A 107 -8.23 -19.95 -17.11
CA GLY A 107 -8.74 -21.15 -16.45
C GLY A 107 -9.20 -20.95 -15.02
N GLY A 108 -9.17 -19.71 -14.50
CA GLY A 108 -9.61 -19.36 -13.15
C GLY A 108 -10.76 -18.35 -13.16
N GLN A 109 -11.45 -18.24 -12.01
CA GLN A 109 -12.47 -17.20 -11.78
C GLN A 109 -11.79 -15.85 -11.54
N PHE A 110 -11.28 -15.23 -12.63
CA PHE A 110 -10.74 -13.88 -12.59
C PHE A 110 -11.80 -12.91 -12.07
N ASP A 111 -11.45 -12.17 -11.02
CA ASP A 111 -12.33 -11.20 -10.37
C ASP A 111 -11.78 -9.79 -10.55
N LEU A 112 -12.34 -9.09 -11.54
CA LEU A 112 -12.01 -7.70 -11.85
C LEU A 112 -12.33 -6.74 -10.69
N GLY A 113 -13.37 -7.05 -9.90
CA GLY A 113 -13.77 -6.27 -8.74
C GLY A 113 -12.73 -6.37 -7.63
N LEU A 114 -12.27 -7.59 -7.34
CA LEU A 114 -11.19 -7.83 -6.37
C LEU A 114 -9.86 -7.21 -6.83
N LEU A 115 -9.51 -7.34 -8.11
CA LEU A 115 -8.33 -6.67 -8.68
C LEU A 115 -8.40 -5.14 -8.45
N SER A 116 -9.54 -4.54 -8.79
CA SER A 116 -9.77 -3.10 -8.63
C SER A 116 -9.67 -2.65 -7.18
N ALA A 117 -10.32 -3.38 -6.26
CA ALA A 117 -10.31 -3.07 -4.84
C ALA A 117 -8.90 -3.17 -4.24
N ASN A 118 -8.12 -4.18 -4.62
CA ASN A 118 -6.74 -4.34 -4.15
C ASN A 118 -5.80 -3.26 -4.68
N LEU A 119 -6.00 -2.79 -5.92
CA LEU A 119 -5.25 -1.65 -6.46
C LEU A 119 -5.55 -0.37 -5.68
N ASP A 120 -6.82 -0.10 -5.38
CA ASP A 120 -7.22 1.06 -4.56
C ASP A 120 -6.66 0.95 -3.13
N ARG A 121 -6.73 -0.26 -2.53
CA ARG A 121 -6.20 -0.54 -1.19
C ARG A 121 -4.69 -0.29 -1.13
N LEU A 122 -3.94 -0.79 -2.11
CA LEU A 122 -2.49 -0.59 -2.17
C LEU A 122 -2.15 0.89 -2.41
N ALA A 123 -2.88 1.56 -3.30
CA ALA A 123 -2.72 3.00 -3.54
C ALA A 123 -2.96 3.81 -2.26
N HIS A 124 -3.96 3.42 -1.48
CA HIS A 124 -4.30 4.07 -0.23
C HIS A 124 -3.26 3.79 0.87
N LEU A 125 -2.73 2.56 0.96
CA LEU A 125 -1.60 2.25 1.84
C LEU A 125 -0.41 3.18 1.58
N PHE A 126 0.01 3.34 0.32
CA PHE A 126 1.12 4.23 -0.03
C PHE A 126 0.82 5.71 0.24
N LYS A 127 -0.43 6.14 0.09
CA LYS A 127 -0.87 7.49 0.48
C LYS A 127 -0.73 7.72 1.99
N SER A 128 -1.01 6.70 2.80
CA SER A 128 -1.06 6.79 4.27
C SER A 128 0.30 6.52 4.93
N ILE A 129 1.29 6.05 4.18
CA ILE A 129 2.67 5.91 4.67
C ILE A 129 3.34 7.28 4.72
N HIS A 130 3.71 7.72 5.92
CA HIS A 130 4.38 9.00 6.17
C HIS A 130 5.85 8.79 6.52
N LEU A 131 6.57 8.10 5.64
CA LEU A 131 7.99 7.78 5.79
C LEU A 131 8.72 8.38 4.60
N ASP A 132 9.15 9.63 4.76
CA ASP A 132 9.84 10.35 3.69
C ASP A 132 11.14 9.63 3.31
N SER A 133 11.18 9.08 2.09
CA SER A 133 12.39 8.53 1.43
C SER A 133 13.18 7.53 2.28
N CYS A 134 12.47 6.65 2.99
CA CYS A 134 13.09 5.58 3.77
C CYS A 134 13.68 4.50 2.84
N PRO A 135 14.95 4.05 3.02
CA PRO A 135 15.61 3.06 2.16
C PRO A 135 14.79 1.78 1.93
N GLU A 136 14.04 1.35 2.93
CA GLU A 136 13.26 0.12 2.87
C GLU A 136 11.96 0.27 2.08
N LEU A 137 11.38 1.48 2.05
CA LEU A 137 10.26 1.79 1.17
C LEU A 137 10.72 1.78 -0.29
N ILE A 138 11.90 2.32 -0.57
CA ILE A 138 12.55 2.30 -1.89
C ILE A 138 12.80 0.86 -2.33
N ALA A 139 13.39 0.03 -1.47
CA ALA A 139 13.61 -1.39 -1.76
C ALA A 139 12.29 -2.13 -2.06
N MET A 140 11.24 -1.85 -1.30
CA MET A 140 9.92 -2.44 -1.52
C MET A 140 9.29 -2.03 -2.85
N VAL A 141 9.46 -0.77 -3.27
CA VAL A 141 9.02 -0.30 -4.58
C VAL A 141 9.73 -1.05 -5.71
N SER A 142 11.05 -1.28 -5.58
CA SER A 142 11.81 -2.11 -6.52
C SER A 142 11.28 -3.54 -6.59
N GLU A 143 10.98 -4.15 -5.44
CA GLU A 143 10.46 -5.53 -5.36
C GLU A 143 9.09 -5.69 -6.01
N MET A 144 8.20 -4.70 -5.88
CA MET A 144 6.85 -4.78 -6.47
C MET A 144 6.77 -4.38 -7.94
N TRP A 145 7.77 -3.66 -8.44
CA TRP A 145 7.75 -3.12 -9.79
C TRP A 145 7.48 -4.16 -10.89
N PRO A 146 8.07 -5.36 -10.88
CA PRO A 146 7.78 -6.38 -11.91
C PRO A 146 6.29 -6.70 -12.02
N LEU A 147 5.58 -6.80 -10.88
CA LEU A 147 4.14 -7.05 -10.87
C LEU A 147 3.36 -5.86 -11.45
N LEU A 148 3.71 -4.62 -11.07
CA LEU A 148 3.05 -3.42 -11.60
C LEU A 148 3.26 -3.25 -13.11
N ARG A 149 4.49 -3.51 -13.58
CA ARG A 149 4.81 -3.53 -15.02
C ARG A 149 3.95 -4.54 -15.76
N GLU A 150 3.80 -5.74 -15.21
CA GLU A 150 2.99 -6.77 -15.81
C GLU A 150 1.50 -6.44 -15.83
N LEU A 151 0.98 -5.77 -14.80
CA LEU A 151 -0.39 -5.25 -14.76
C LEU A 151 -0.61 -4.18 -15.84
N LEU A 152 0.32 -3.22 -15.98
CA LEU A 152 0.26 -2.19 -17.03
C LEU A 152 0.19 -2.79 -18.43
N ILE A 153 0.97 -3.83 -18.70
CA ILE A 153 1.00 -4.49 -20.01
C ILE A 153 -0.28 -5.33 -20.22
N ALA A 154 -0.66 -6.16 -19.25
CA ALA A 154 -1.78 -7.08 -19.39
C ALA A 154 -3.12 -6.36 -19.53
N PHE A 155 -3.29 -5.23 -18.85
CA PHE A 155 -4.53 -4.48 -18.79
C PHE A 155 -4.47 -3.14 -19.56
N VAL A 156 -3.50 -2.97 -20.47
CA VAL A 156 -3.31 -1.71 -21.20
C VAL A 156 -4.57 -1.21 -21.93
N GLN A 157 -5.48 -2.10 -22.30
CA GLN A 157 -6.73 -1.74 -22.99
C GLN A 157 -7.90 -1.43 -22.03
N ASP A 158 -7.73 -1.59 -20.71
CA ASP A 158 -8.74 -1.29 -19.70
C ASP A 158 -8.41 0.04 -19.00
N GLU A 159 -9.07 1.12 -19.44
CA GLU A 159 -8.88 2.47 -18.90
C GLU A 159 -9.06 2.53 -17.38
N LYS A 160 -10.07 1.83 -16.83
CA LYS A 160 -10.40 1.89 -15.40
C LYS A 160 -9.31 1.24 -14.56
N ILE A 161 -8.73 0.14 -15.03
CA ILE A 161 -7.59 -0.49 -14.36
C ILE A 161 -6.34 0.37 -14.53
N MET A 162 -6.10 0.95 -15.71
CA MET A 162 -4.96 1.85 -15.93
C MET A 162 -5.00 3.06 -15.02
N GLU A 163 -6.16 3.69 -14.82
CA GLU A 163 -6.31 4.78 -13.86
C GLU A 163 -5.91 4.37 -12.44
N LYS A 164 -6.30 3.18 -11.99
CA LYS A 164 -5.98 2.66 -10.66
C LYS A 164 -4.50 2.34 -10.50
N VAL A 165 -3.89 1.69 -11.49
CA VAL A 165 -2.44 1.39 -11.48
C VAL A 165 -1.63 2.69 -11.51
N CYS A 166 -2.02 3.66 -12.34
CA CYS A 166 -1.37 4.99 -12.38
C CYS A 166 -1.56 5.75 -11.06
N ARG A 167 -2.73 5.65 -10.44
CA ARG A 167 -2.99 6.24 -9.12
C ARG A 167 -2.12 5.63 -8.03
N LEU A 168 -1.92 4.30 -8.05
CA LEU A 168 -0.97 3.63 -7.18
C LEU A 168 0.45 4.15 -7.41
N ILE A 169 0.92 4.18 -8.67
CA ILE A 169 2.25 4.69 -9.04
C ILE A 169 2.46 6.13 -8.56
N LYS A 170 1.45 7.00 -8.69
CA LYS A 170 1.52 8.36 -8.14
C LYS A 170 1.80 8.37 -6.64
N PHE A 171 1.13 7.52 -5.87
CA PHE A 171 1.35 7.48 -4.42
C PHE A 171 2.66 6.83 -4.04
N THR A 172 3.15 5.84 -4.80
CA THR A 172 4.51 5.31 -4.59
C THR A 172 5.58 6.35 -4.88
N LEU A 173 5.47 7.11 -5.98
CA LEU A 173 6.35 8.24 -6.31
C LEU A 173 6.41 9.26 -5.17
N ARG A 174 5.24 9.67 -4.66
CA ARG A 174 5.14 10.62 -3.55
C ARG A 174 5.70 10.10 -2.23
N ALA A 175 5.61 8.80 -2.00
CA ALA A 175 6.10 8.19 -0.77
C ALA A 175 7.63 8.04 -0.80
N THR A 176 8.23 7.77 -1.96
CA THR A 176 9.69 7.67 -2.12
C THR A 176 10.39 8.99 -2.42
N ARG A 177 9.66 9.99 -2.95
CA ARG A 177 10.16 11.30 -3.40
C ARG A 177 11.47 11.19 -4.15
N THR A 178 12.57 11.68 -3.56
CA THR A 178 13.87 11.92 -4.19
C THR A 178 14.54 10.70 -4.81
N ASP A 179 14.12 9.49 -4.44
CA ASP A 179 14.70 8.25 -4.94
C ASP A 179 13.62 7.23 -5.31
N PHE A 180 13.17 7.28 -6.57
CA PHE A 180 12.27 6.26 -7.14
C PHE A 180 13.07 5.33 -8.07
N PRO A 181 13.33 4.09 -7.64
CA PRO A 181 14.39 3.25 -8.23
C PRO A 181 14.08 2.79 -9.65
N VAL A 182 12.81 2.84 -10.04
CA VAL A 182 12.31 2.35 -11.33
C VAL A 182 11.81 3.47 -12.24
N LEU A 183 12.18 4.73 -11.94
CA LEU A 183 11.70 5.92 -12.66
C LEU A 183 11.95 5.84 -14.17
N LYS A 184 13.19 5.49 -14.55
CA LYS A 184 13.58 5.38 -15.96
C LYS A 184 12.80 4.29 -16.69
N GLU A 185 12.59 3.15 -16.03
CA GLU A 185 11.83 2.03 -16.60
C GLU A 185 10.35 2.37 -16.74
N LEU A 186 9.77 3.06 -15.75
CA LEU A 186 8.40 3.55 -15.77
C LEU A 186 8.15 4.48 -16.97
N LEU A 187 9.00 5.50 -17.14
CA LEU A 187 8.87 6.45 -18.24
C LEU A 187 9.01 5.77 -19.61
N LEU A 188 10.00 4.87 -19.75
CA LEU A 188 10.17 4.10 -20.98
C LEU A 188 8.93 3.25 -21.27
N LEU A 189 8.40 2.53 -20.28
CA LEU A 189 7.21 1.72 -20.43
C LEU A 189 5.98 2.56 -20.81
N MET A 190 5.77 3.71 -20.18
CA MET A 190 4.66 4.61 -20.52
C MET A 190 4.74 5.08 -21.97
N THR A 191 5.93 5.46 -22.45
CA THR A 191 6.11 5.85 -23.86
C THR A 191 5.86 4.70 -24.85
N GLN A 192 6.12 3.45 -24.45
CA GLN A 192 5.84 2.27 -25.26
C GLN A 192 4.35 1.92 -25.31
N LEU A 193 3.62 2.12 -24.21
CA LEU A 193 2.19 1.79 -24.11
C LEU A 193 1.28 2.89 -24.69
N LEU A 194 1.70 4.16 -24.63
CA LEU A 194 0.89 5.31 -25.05
C LEU A 194 0.35 5.22 -26.50
N PRO A 195 1.12 4.77 -27.51
CA PRO A 195 0.59 4.61 -28.87
C PRO A 195 -0.47 3.52 -29.00
N ALA A 196 -0.42 2.49 -28.13
CA ALA A 196 -1.37 1.39 -28.14
C ALA A 196 -2.66 1.73 -27.38
N ALA A 197 -2.56 2.56 -26.33
CA ALA A 197 -3.70 3.05 -25.58
C ALA A 197 -3.40 4.45 -25.01
N PRO A 198 -3.92 5.54 -25.62
CA PRO A 198 -3.57 6.91 -25.28
C PRO A 198 -4.34 7.43 -24.06
N TRP A 199 -4.25 6.72 -22.93
CA TRP A 199 -4.94 7.11 -21.70
C TRP A 199 -4.33 8.36 -21.08
N SER A 200 -5.19 9.28 -20.65
CA SER A 200 -4.79 10.54 -20.00
C SER A 200 -3.98 10.31 -18.72
N CYS A 201 -4.23 9.20 -18.01
CA CYS A 201 -3.53 8.85 -16.78
C CYS A 201 -2.03 8.62 -16.96
N PHE A 202 -1.56 8.19 -18.15
CA PHE A 202 -0.13 8.07 -18.42
C PHE A 202 0.55 9.44 -18.49
N ILE A 203 -0.05 10.39 -19.22
CA ILE A 203 0.46 11.76 -19.32
C ILE A 203 0.46 12.44 -17.96
N TYR A 204 -0.62 12.26 -17.19
CA TYR A 204 -0.70 12.78 -15.83
C TYR A 204 0.38 12.19 -14.92
N THR A 205 0.66 10.89 -15.01
CA THR A 205 1.74 10.28 -14.22
C THR A 205 3.11 10.82 -14.62
N CYS A 206 3.37 11.03 -15.91
CA CYS A 206 4.58 11.71 -16.36
C CYS A 206 4.69 13.14 -15.81
N SER A 207 3.58 13.89 -15.74
CA SER A 207 3.58 15.23 -15.12
C SER A 207 4.03 15.18 -13.65
N ILE A 208 3.51 14.21 -12.89
CA ILE A 208 3.90 14.02 -11.49
C ILE A 208 5.40 13.68 -11.37
N THR A 209 5.95 12.86 -12.27
CA THR A 209 7.39 12.58 -12.24
C THR A 209 8.23 13.81 -12.53
N VAL A 210 7.73 14.78 -13.30
CA VAL A 210 8.42 16.06 -13.47
C VAL A 210 8.32 16.86 -12.18
N ASP A 211 7.12 16.98 -11.59
CA ASP A 211 6.91 17.77 -10.37
C ASP A 211 7.73 17.28 -9.17
N GLU A 212 7.94 15.96 -9.02
CA GLU A 212 8.66 15.37 -7.88
C GLU A 212 10.19 15.33 -8.07
N PHE A 213 10.70 15.42 -9.30
CA PHE A 213 12.13 15.23 -9.62
C PHE A 213 12.77 16.38 -10.43
N SER A 214 12.07 17.50 -10.62
CA SER A 214 12.60 18.72 -11.26
C SER A 214 13.47 19.57 -10.34
#